data_AF-A0A662J3G0-F1
#
_entry.id   AF-A0A662J3G0-F1
#
_cell.length_a   1.000
_cell.length_b   1.000
_cell.length_c   1.000
_cell.angle_alpha   90.00
_cell.angle_beta   90.00
_cell.angle_gamma   90.00
#
_symmetry.space_group_name_H-M   'P 1'
#
loop_
_entity.id
_entity.type
_entity.pdbx_description
1 polymer ?
#
loop_
_entity_poly.entity_id
_entity_poly.type
_entity_poly.pdbx_seq_one_letter_code
_entity_poly.pdbx_strand_id
1 'polypeptide(L)'
;MVRVAYIRLDVVDCTADPHVVNYADVKKMLEDVVRVCESDLVQAIPVVRLYVGREIETADGMVRCEEEYESDDYTDSPLVARKKEPASGPYAEKHKVAGLYFYSDSPYEGKTEEVVELPDGRTMTIKVGKLPPGLTGVKEAVKIILGKLEENPNFRDFELRIGVVWRAFGAHNCSDYITANGRDMTVDYSNQDWYPESNPKAYARHLKKLGELLGVDFTEDIWRALGVREVEA
;
A
#
# COMPACT_ATOMS: atom_id res chain seq x y z
N MET A 1 -0.85 -11.96 20.49
CA MET A 1 -1.81 -10.85 20.65
C MET A 1 -1.30 -9.73 19.77
N VAL A 2 -1.96 -9.51 18.64
CA VAL A 2 -1.62 -8.44 17.67
C VAL A 2 -2.01 -7.13 18.35
N ARG A 3 -1.06 -6.20 18.51
CA ARG A 3 -1.31 -4.88 19.11
C ARG A 3 -1.38 -3.85 17.98
N VAL A 4 -2.43 -3.05 17.95
CA VAL A 4 -2.50 -1.82 17.14
C VAL A 4 -1.59 -0.80 17.83
N ALA A 5 -0.64 -0.19 17.11
CA ALA A 5 0.19 0.88 17.67
C ALA A 5 -0.38 2.22 17.24
N TYR A 6 -0.53 3.10 18.22
CA TYR A 6 -1.16 4.42 18.09
C TYR A 6 -0.38 5.40 17.21
N ILE A 7 -1.18 6.32 16.66
CA ILE A 7 -0.88 7.54 15.89
C ILE A 7 0.18 8.42 16.58
N ARG A 8 1.23 8.79 15.84
CA ARG A 8 2.11 9.94 16.15
C ARG A 8 1.51 11.22 15.55
N LEU A 9 0.94 12.07 16.40
CA LEU A 9 0.28 13.33 16.01
C LEU A 9 1.26 14.44 15.58
N ASP A 10 2.56 14.19 15.68
CA ASP A 10 3.65 15.12 15.41
C ASP A 10 4.23 15.01 13.98
N VAL A 11 3.69 14.10 13.15
CA VAL A 11 4.08 13.93 11.73
C VAL A 11 2.84 14.07 10.85
N VAL A 12 2.19 15.23 10.89
CA VAL A 12 1.11 15.58 9.96
C VAL A 12 1.70 16.39 8.82
N ASP A 13 2.21 15.68 7.83
CA ASP A 13 2.36 16.24 6.49
C ASP A 13 1.17 15.71 5.66
N CYS A 14 0.15 16.56 5.48
CA CYS A 14 -1.04 16.29 4.65
C CYS A 14 -1.93 15.07 5.02
N THR A 15 -2.78 15.21 6.05
CA THR A 15 -4.10 14.51 6.21
C THR A 15 -4.22 12.97 6.06
N ALA A 16 -3.16 12.19 6.26
CA ALA A 16 -3.27 10.72 6.35
C ALA A 16 -3.83 10.27 7.72
N ASP A 17 -4.76 9.31 7.72
CA ASP A 17 -5.28 8.66 8.92
C ASP A 17 -4.73 7.22 9.01
N PRO A 18 -3.64 7.00 9.78
CA PRO A 18 -2.93 5.73 9.77
C PRO A 18 -3.62 4.68 10.64
N HIS A 19 -3.64 3.45 10.14
CA HIS A 19 -4.21 2.28 10.81
C HIS A 19 -3.15 1.19 10.90
N VAL A 20 -2.23 1.36 11.84
CA VAL A 20 -1.01 0.55 11.94
C VAL A 20 -1.23 -0.71 12.76
N VAL A 21 -1.02 -1.86 12.12
CA VAL A 21 -1.09 -3.19 12.74
C VAL A 21 0.30 -3.77 12.85
N ASN A 22 0.68 -4.24 14.05
CA ASN A 22 1.97 -4.89 14.30
C ASN A 22 1.89 -6.40 14.12
N TYR A 23 2.88 -6.99 13.49
CA TYR A 23 2.95 -8.42 13.22
C TYR A 23 4.14 -9.07 13.91
N ALA A 24 3.96 -10.32 14.34
CA ALA A 24 5.06 -11.13 14.86
C ALA A 24 5.71 -12.00 13.77
N ASP A 25 5.03 -12.17 12.64
CA ASP A 25 5.42 -13.08 11.56
C ASP A 25 5.14 -12.43 10.20
N VAL A 26 6.13 -12.48 9.32
CA VAL A 26 6.04 -11.85 7.99
C VAL A 26 5.04 -12.58 7.11
N LYS A 27 4.94 -13.91 7.19
CA LYS A 27 3.99 -14.65 6.35
C LYS A 27 2.57 -14.23 6.69
N LYS A 28 2.24 -14.18 7.98
CA LYS A 28 0.94 -13.70 8.45
C LYS A 28 0.66 -12.26 8.04
N MET A 29 1.68 -11.39 8.11
CA MET A 29 1.58 -10.01 7.64
C MET A 29 1.18 -9.93 6.16
N LEU A 30 1.88 -10.67 5.30
CA LEU A 30 1.62 -10.67 3.86
C LEU A 30 0.30 -11.36 3.50
N GLU A 31 -0.07 -12.43 4.22
CA GLU A 31 -1.39 -13.05 4.10
C GLU A 31 -2.51 -12.05 4.39
N ASP A 32 -2.35 -11.23 5.41
CA ASP A 32 -3.34 -10.22 5.79
C ASP A 32 -3.41 -9.07 4.79
N VAL A 33 -2.28 -8.62 4.25
CA VAL A 33 -2.24 -7.69 3.11
C VAL A 33 -3.04 -8.23 1.92
N VAL A 34 -2.75 -9.47 1.48
CA VAL A 34 -3.47 -10.08 0.34
C VAL A 34 -4.96 -10.20 0.64
N ARG A 35 -5.31 -10.65 1.86
CA ARG A 35 -6.70 -10.81 2.29
C ARG A 35 -7.47 -9.49 2.26
N VAL A 36 -6.88 -8.39 2.71
CA VAL A 36 -7.48 -7.05 2.60
C VAL A 36 -7.62 -6.63 1.14
N CYS A 37 -6.58 -6.79 0.32
CA CYS A 37 -6.62 -6.47 -1.10
C CYS A 37 -7.66 -7.30 -1.88
N GLU A 38 -7.95 -8.54 -1.47
CA GLU A 38 -8.98 -9.39 -2.08
C GLU A 38 -10.40 -9.02 -1.63
N SER A 39 -10.56 -8.49 -0.42
CA SER A 39 -11.86 -8.20 0.20
C SER A 39 -12.73 -7.17 -0.54
N ASP A 40 -13.99 -7.03 -0.13
CA ASP A 40 -14.88 -5.98 -0.63
C ASP A 40 -14.49 -4.56 -0.14
N LEU A 41 -13.57 -4.43 0.82
CA LEU A 41 -13.08 -3.14 1.30
C LEU A 41 -12.26 -2.41 0.24
N VAL A 42 -11.47 -3.14 -0.54
CA VAL A 42 -10.67 -2.58 -1.64
C VAL A 42 -11.47 -2.69 -2.93
N GLN A 43 -11.89 -1.54 -3.45
CA GLN A 43 -12.58 -1.42 -4.74
C GLN A 43 -11.62 -1.60 -5.90
N ALA A 44 -10.48 -0.88 -5.88
CA ALA A 44 -9.50 -0.92 -6.93
C ALA A 44 -8.06 -0.72 -6.40
N ILE A 45 -7.08 -1.13 -7.18
CA ILE A 45 -5.65 -1.05 -6.85
C ILE A 45 -4.93 -0.32 -8.00
N PRO A 46 -4.76 1.01 -7.90
CA PRO A 46 -4.13 1.82 -8.94
C PRO A 46 -2.67 1.44 -9.24
N VAL A 47 -1.90 1.15 -8.20
CA VAL A 47 -0.45 0.93 -8.35
C VAL A 47 0.08 0.03 -7.23
N VAL A 48 1.10 -0.76 -7.57
CA VAL A 48 1.84 -1.61 -6.63
C VAL A 48 3.32 -1.33 -6.78
N ARG A 49 4.00 -1.06 -5.67
CA ARG A 49 5.44 -0.82 -5.61
C ARG A 49 6.07 -1.68 -4.52
N LEU A 50 7.17 -2.35 -4.84
CA LEU A 50 7.94 -3.16 -3.90
C LEU A 50 9.39 -2.69 -3.91
N TYR A 51 9.87 -2.33 -2.73
CA TYR A 51 11.25 -1.96 -2.48
C TYR A 51 11.89 -3.02 -1.60
N VAL A 52 13.07 -3.50 -1.98
CA VAL A 52 13.78 -4.56 -1.26
C VAL A 52 15.25 -4.19 -1.08
N GLY A 53 15.76 -4.52 0.11
CA GLY A 53 17.15 -4.32 0.46
C GLY A 53 17.41 -2.94 1.04
N ARG A 54 18.69 -2.56 1.06
CA ARG A 54 19.15 -1.29 1.61
C ARG A 54 18.68 -0.10 0.78
N GLU A 55 18.39 1.01 1.45
CA GLU A 55 18.23 2.33 0.83
C GLU A 55 19.58 2.91 0.37
N ILE A 56 19.56 3.46 -0.82
CA ILE A 56 20.70 4.02 -1.55
C ILE A 56 20.34 5.45 -1.91
N GLU A 57 21.09 6.41 -1.37
CA GLU A 57 21.03 7.80 -1.82
C GLU A 57 21.79 7.94 -3.14
N THR A 58 21.12 8.46 -4.16
CA THR A 58 21.68 8.68 -5.50
C THR A 58 22.18 10.12 -5.66
N ALA A 59 23.03 10.36 -6.67
CA ALA A 59 23.67 11.65 -6.91
C ALA A 59 22.68 12.81 -7.16
N ASP A 60 21.48 12.50 -7.64
CA ASP A 60 20.37 13.44 -7.83
C ASP A 60 19.53 13.68 -6.56
N GLY A 61 19.92 13.09 -5.42
CA GLY A 61 19.24 13.22 -4.14
C GLY A 61 17.99 12.34 -3.99
N MET A 62 17.74 11.41 -4.92
CA MET A 62 16.67 10.42 -4.76
C MET A 62 17.12 9.27 -3.84
N VAL A 63 16.14 8.62 -3.21
CA VAL A 63 16.37 7.38 -2.45
C VAL A 63 15.87 6.21 -3.29
N ARG A 64 16.77 5.28 -3.59
CA ARG A 64 16.51 4.03 -4.30
C ARG A 64 16.74 2.83 -3.39
N CYS A 65 16.33 1.64 -3.81
CA CYS A 65 16.63 0.38 -3.12
C CYS A 65 17.43 -0.58 -4.01
N GLU A 66 18.09 -1.57 -3.39
CA GLU A 66 18.88 -2.59 -4.10
C GLU A 66 18.05 -3.38 -5.12
N GLU A 67 16.77 -3.64 -4.82
CA GLU A 67 15.80 -4.16 -5.78
C GLU A 67 14.49 -3.37 -5.72
N GLU A 68 13.96 -3.00 -6.89
CA GLU A 68 12.71 -2.24 -7.01
C GLU A 68 11.77 -2.84 -8.05
N TYR A 69 10.49 -2.90 -7.72
CA TYR A 69 9.47 -3.38 -8.64
C TYR A 69 8.26 -2.48 -8.64
N GLU A 70 7.71 -2.20 -9.83
CA GLU A 70 6.57 -1.30 -9.97
C GLU A 70 5.61 -1.80 -11.07
N SER A 71 4.31 -1.73 -10.80
CA SER A 71 3.27 -2.02 -11.78
C SER A 71 3.05 -0.85 -12.74
N ASP A 72 2.24 -1.07 -13.77
CA ASP A 72 1.60 0.06 -14.45
C ASP A 72 0.75 0.86 -13.47
N ASP A 73 0.60 2.15 -13.74
CA ASP A 73 -0.13 3.09 -12.91
C ASP A 73 -1.51 3.40 -13.52
N TYR A 74 -2.52 3.39 -12.66
CA TYR A 74 -3.90 3.72 -12.99
C TYR A 74 -4.39 4.83 -12.05
N THR A 75 -5.30 5.65 -12.54
CA THR A 75 -5.93 6.73 -11.78
C THR A 75 -7.44 6.59 -11.82
N ASP A 76 -8.12 7.03 -10.76
CA ASP A 76 -9.57 7.19 -10.75
C ASP A 76 -10.04 8.48 -11.45
N SER A 77 -9.11 9.36 -11.84
CA SER A 77 -9.40 10.65 -12.47
C SER A 77 -9.16 10.64 -13.98
N PRO A 78 -10.22 10.80 -14.80
CA PRO A 78 -10.07 10.88 -16.26
C PRO A 78 -9.31 12.14 -16.71
N LEU A 79 -9.16 13.15 -15.85
CA LEU A 79 -8.51 14.42 -16.20
C LEU A 79 -7.01 14.22 -16.45
N VAL A 80 -6.35 13.45 -15.58
CA VAL A 80 -4.90 13.22 -15.62
C VAL A 80 -4.51 11.96 -16.39
N ALA A 81 -5.48 11.09 -16.69
CA ALA A 81 -5.25 9.85 -17.41
C ALA A 81 -4.75 10.04 -18.85
N ARG A 82 -3.81 9.19 -19.28
CA ARG A 82 -3.35 9.08 -20.68
C ARG A 82 -4.42 8.50 -21.59
N LYS A 83 -5.18 7.51 -21.11
CA LYS A 83 -6.35 6.95 -21.81
C LYS A 83 -7.63 7.41 -21.13
N LYS A 84 -8.56 7.96 -21.91
CA LYS A 84 -9.84 8.49 -21.39
C LYS A 84 -10.92 7.43 -21.21
N GLU A 85 -10.67 6.20 -21.65
CA GLU A 85 -11.58 5.09 -21.45
C GLU A 85 -11.16 4.33 -20.17
N PRO A 86 -12.09 4.09 -19.23
CA PRO A 86 -11.78 3.32 -18.05
C PRO A 86 -11.59 1.84 -18.42
N ALA A 87 -10.66 1.17 -17.74
CA ALA A 87 -10.44 -0.25 -17.87
C ALA A 87 -11.73 -1.01 -17.51
N SER A 88 -12.08 -1.99 -18.33
CA SER A 88 -13.33 -2.74 -18.20
C SER A 88 -13.14 -4.19 -18.65
N GLY A 89 -14.15 -5.02 -18.34
CA GLY A 89 -14.19 -6.43 -18.69
C GLY A 89 -13.44 -7.36 -17.72
N PRO A 90 -13.44 -8.68 -17.99
CA PRO A 90 -13.01 -9.69 -17.04
C PRO A 90 -11.55 -9.57 -16.59
N TYR A 91 -10.67 -9.07 -17.46
CA TYR A 91 -9.29 -8.79 -17.11
C TYR A 91 -9.22 -7.67 -16.05
N ALA A 92 -9.85 -6.53 -16.31
CA ALA A 92 -9.83 -5.41 -15.38
C ALA A 92 -10.44 -5.77 -14.01
N GLU A 93 -11.52 -6.55 -14.01
CA GLU A 93 -12.16 -7.06 -12.78
C GLU A 93 -11.24 -8.00 -12.00
N LYS A 94 -10.63 -8.98 -12.66
CA LYS A 94 -9.69 -9.93 -12.06
C LYS A 94 -8.52 -9.21 -11.37
N HIS A 95 -8.04 -8.14 -11.98
CA HIS A 95 -6.91 -7.35 -11.48
C HIS A 95 -7.32 -6.25 -10.49
N LYS A 96 -8.63 -6.05 -10.23
CA LYS A 96 -9.15 -4.90 -9.46
C LYS A 96 -8.67 -3.56 -10.00
N VAL A 97 -8.70 -3.39 -11.32
CA VAL A 97 -8.46 -2.10 -12.01
C VAL A 97 -9.69 -1.63 -12.80
N ALA A 98 -10.80 -2.37 -12.74
CA ALA A 98 -12.03 -1.99 -13.41
C ALA A 98 -12.54 -0.63 -12.93
N GLY A 99 -12.91 0.25 -13.87
CA GLY A 99 -13.34 1.62 -13.60
C GLY A 99 -12.19 2.63 -13.46
N LEU A 100 -10.94 2.19 -13.32
CA LEU A 100 -9.78 3.08 -13.33
C LEU A 100 -9.32 3.39 -14.77
N TYR A 101 -8.66 4.52 -14.93
CA TYR A 101 -8.08 4.97 -16.19
C TYR A 101 -6.58 4.71 -16.20
N PHE A 102 -6.04 4.26 -17.33
CA PHE A 102 -4.61 4.07 -17.48
C PHE A 102 -3.86 5.41 -17.41
N TYR A 103 -2.91 5.53 -16.50
CA TYR A 103 -2.13 6.74 -16.26
C TYR A 103 -0.74 6.64 -16.90
N SER A 104 0.05 5.63 -16.59
CA SER A 104 1.38 5.44 -17.16
C SER A 104 1.85 4.00 -17.12
N ASP A 105 2.75 3.65 -18.04
CA ASP A 105 3.51 2.41 -17.98
C ASP A 105 4.45 2.42 -16.77
N SER A 106 4.74 1.23 -16.23
CA SER A 106 5.80 1.05 -15.23
C SER A 106 7.13 1.65 -15.73
N PRO A 107 7.91 2.33 -14.86
CA PRO A 107 9.24 2.81 -15.22
C PRO A 107 10.23 1.68 -15.56
N TYR A 108 9.87 0.44 -15.22
CA TYR A 108 10.68 -0.77 -15.38
C TYR A 108 10.22 -1.70 -16.51
N GLU A 109 9.39 -1.19 -17.44
CA GLU A 109 8.99 -1.93 -18.63
C GLU A 109 10.20 -2.47 -19.41
N GLY A 110 10.28 -3.80 -19.55
CA GLY A 110 11.36 -4.47 -20.26
C GLY A 110 12.75 -4.37 -19.59
N LYS A 111 12.85 -3.86 -18.37
CA LYS A 111 14.11 -3.72 -17.63
C LYS A 111 14.23 -4.77 -16.53
N THR A 112 15.47 -5.17 -16.26
CA THR A 112 15.83 -6.08 -15.15
C THR A 112 16.90 -5.50 -14.24
N GLU A 113 17.64 -4.51 -14.73
CA GLU A 113 18.71 -3.83 -14.03
C GLU A 113 18.71 -2.35 -14.43
N GLU A 114 19.13 -1.48 -13.52
CA GLU A 114 19.34 -0.05 -13.75
C GLU A 114 20.66 0.38 -13.09
N VAL A 115 21.43 1.23 -13.76
CA VAL A 115 22.67 1.78 -13.21
C VAL A 115 22.35 3.14 -12.61
N VAL A 116 22.63 3.30 -11.31
CA VAL A 116 22.46 4.56 -10.59
C VAL A 116 23.82 5.14 -10.23
N GLU A 117 23.92 6.47 -10.24
CA GLU A 117 25.11 7.21 -9.80
C GLU A 117 24.99 7.55 -8.32
N LEU A 118 26.08 7.37 -7.57
CA LEU A 118 26.20 7.67 -6.15
C LEU A 118 26.77 9.09 -5.95
N PRO A 119 26.56 9.74 -4.79
CA PRO A 119 27.07 11.09 -4.52
C PRO A 119 28.59 11.27 -4.66
N ASP A 120 29.36 10.18 -4.58
CA ASP A 120 30.82 10.18 -4.77
C ASP A 120 31.28 9.93 -6.21
N GLY A 121 30.35 9.92 -7.17
CA GLY A 121 30.61 9.69 -8.60
C GLY A 121 30.82 8.23 -8.99
N ARG A 122 30.75 7.28 -8.04
CA ARG A 122 30.71 5.84 -8.38
C ARG A 122 29.33 5.46 -8.90
N THR A 123 29.25 4.33 -9.60
CA THR A 123 27.98 3.74 -10.04
C THR A 123 27.69 2.45 -9.31
N MET A 124 26.40 2.14 -9.18
CA MET A 124 25.90 0.89 -8.63
C MET A 124 24.79 0.36 -9.55
N THR A 125 24.79 -0.94 -9.83
CA THR A 125 23.68 -1.60 -10.51
C THR A 125 22.67 -2.04 -9.46
N ILE A 126 21.42 -1.61 -9.61
CA ILE A 126 20.28 -2.11 -8.84
C ILE A 126 19.42 -3.01 -9.73
N LYS A 127 18.70 -3.93 -9.11
CA LYS A 127 17.75 -4.79 -9.82
C LYS A 127 16.42 -4.06 -9.93
N VAL A 128 15.80 -4.12 -11.09
CA VAL A 128 14.47 -3.53 -11.30
C VAL A 128 13.54 -4.52 -11.97
N GLY A 129 12.22 -4.31 -11.89
CA GLY A 129 11.30 -5.14 -12.64
C GLY A 129 9.86 -4.65 -12.67
N LYS A 130 9.14 -5.03 -13.72
CA LYS A 130 7.72 -4.74 -13.84
C LYS A 130 6.87 -5.74 -13.04
N LEU A 131 5.92 -5.22 -12.25
CA LEU A 131 4.85 -6.02 -11.67
C LEU A 131 3.62 -6.04 -12.60
N PRO A 132 2.82 -7.11 -12.58
CA PRO A 132 1.47 -7.08 -13.14
C PRO A 132 0.62 -5.98 -12.47
N PRO A 133 -0.46 -5.50 -13.12
CA PRO A 133 -1.32 -4.49 -12.52
C PRO A 133 -2.18 -5.04 -11.38
N GLY A 134 -2.51 -4.14 -10.45
CA GLY A 134 -3.49 -4.31 -9.39
C GLY A 134 -3.26 -5.54 -8.50
N LEU A 135 -4.32 -6.29 -8.20
CA LEU A 135 -4.29 -7.43 -7.27
C LEU A 135 -3.27 -8.51 -7.67
N THR A 136 -3.04 -8.71 -8.97
CA THR A 136 -2.04 -9.70 -9.40
C THR A 136 -0.62 -9.19 -9.12
N GLY A 137 -0.38 -7.88 -9.26
CA GLY A 137 0.87 -7.24 -8.84
C GLY A 137 1.15 -7.43 -7.35
N VAL A 138 0.13 -7.22 -6.51
CA VAL A 138 0.23 -7.47 -5.06
C VAL A 138 0.65 -8.91 -4.77
N LYS A 139 -0.02 -9.89 -5.38
CA LYS A 139 0.30 -11.31 -5.19
C LYS A 139 1.70 -11.65 -5.68
N GLU A 140 2.14 -11.04 -6.78
CA GLU A 140 3.50 -11.27 -7.31
C GLU A 140 4.57 -10.66 -6.41
N ALA A 141 4.37 -9.44 -5.92
CA ALA A 141 5.24 -8.81 -4.94
C ALA A 141 5.35 -9.65 -3.65
N VAL A 142 4.24 -10.18 -3.16
CA VAL A 142 4.22 -11.10 -2.01
C VAL A 142 5.01 -12.37 -2.29
N LYS A 143 4.90 -12.98 -3.47
CA LYS A 143 5.72 -14.15 -3.83
C LYS A 143 7.21 -13.83 -3.83
N ILE A 144 7.60 -12.66 -4.34
CA ILE A 144 9.02 -12.22 -4.34
C ILE A 144 9.54 -12.16 -2.90
N ILE A 145 8.78 -11.54 -1.98
CA ILE A 145 9.14 -11.46 -0.56
C ILE A 145 9.19 -12.85 0.08
N LEU A 146 8.20 -13.71 -0.18
CA LEU A 146 8.16 -15.08 0.35
C LEU A 146 9.33 -15.94 -0.15
N GLY A 147 9.73 -15.81 -1.41
CA GLY A 147 10.92 -16.48 -1.95
C GLY A 147 12.19 -16.07 -1.20
N LYS A 148 12.34 -14.78 -0.89
CA LYS A 148 13.47 -14.30 -0.08
C LYS A 148 13.42 -14.81 1.36
N LEU A 149 12.22 -14.98 1.95
CA LEU A 149 12.06 -15.60 3.26
C LEU A 149 12.41 -17.10 3.27
N GLU A 150 12.18 -17.80 2.16
CA GLU A 150 12.59 -19.21 2.01
C GLU A 150 14.12 -19.35 1.99
N GLU A 151 14.81 -18.41 1.36
CA GLU A 151 16.27 -18.35 1.33
C GLU A 151 16.86 -17.85 2.66
N ASN A 152 16.22 -16.87 3.29
CA ASN A 152 16.61 -16.29 4.57
C ASN A 152 15.40 -16.06 5.48
N PRO A 153 15.15 -16.92 6.48
CA PRO A 153 14.02 -16.79 7.41
C PRO A 153 13.98 -15.46 8.20
N ASN A 154 15.13 -14.79 8.34
CA ASN A 154 15.27 -13.51 9.01
C ASN A 154 15.17 -12.31 8.06
N PHE A 155 14.84 -12.53 6.78
CA PHE A 155 14.70 -11.45 5.80
C PHE A 155 13.57 -10.49 6.19
N ARG A 156 13.91 -9.22 6.39
CA ARG A 156 12.98 -8.14 6.78
C ARG A 156 13.15 -6.85 5.98
N ASP A 157 14.17 -6.78 5.13
CA ASP A 157 14.50 -5.58 4.37
C ASP A 157 13.60 -5.43 3.14
N PHE A 158 12.35 -5.06 3.37
CA PHE A 158 11.42 -4.71 2.30
C PHE A 158 10.37 -3.71 2.75
N GLU A 159 9.81 -3.01 1.76
CA GLU A 159 8.59 -2.23 1.89
C GLU A 159 7.70 -2.47 0.67
N LEU A 160 6.45 -2.88 0.91
CA LEU A 160 5.43 -3.05 -0.12
C LEU A 160 4.39 -1.94 0.02
N ARG A 161 4.30 -1.06 -0.98
CA ARG A 161 3.31 0.01 -1.05
C ARG A 161 2.26 -0.31 -2.10
N ILE A 162 1.00 -0.24 -1.71
CA ILE A 162 -0.14 -0.57 -2.57
C ILE A 162 -1.07 0.63 -2.52
N GLY A 163 -1.17 1.38 -3.63
CA GLY A 163 -2.20 2.39 -3.76
C GLY A 163 -3.56 1.69 -3.82
N VAL A 164 -4.56 2.21 -3.11
CA VAL A 164 -5.90 1.62 -3.04
C VAL A 164 -7.00 2.65 -3.25
N VAL A 165 -8.09 2.22 -3.87
CA VAL A 165 -9.40 2.89 -3.77
C VAL A 165 -10.21 2.10 -2.76
N TRP A 166 -10.46 2.68 -1.59
CA TRP A 166 -11.32 2.10 -0.59
C TRP A 166 -12.79 2.22 -1.02
N ARG A 167 -13.53 1.11 -1.03
CA ARG A 167 -14.93 1.05 -1.50
C ARG A 167 -15.86 2.00 -0.75
N ALA A 168 -15.58 2.26 0.52
CA ALA A 168 -16.40 3.15 1.34
C ALA A 168 -16.35 4.61 0.87
N PHE A 169 -15.27 4.99 0.16
CA PHE A 169 -14.97 6.38 -0.20
C PHE A 169 -14.97 6.58 -1.74
N GLY A 170 -14.59 5.55 -2.50
CA GLY A 170 -14.78 5.50 -3.96
C GLY A 170 -13.84 6.38 -4.78
N ALA A 171 -12.84 7.00 -4.15
CA ALA A 171 -11.76 7.76 -4.78
C ALA A 171 -10.40 7.31 -4.20
N HIS A 172 -9.31 7.52 -4.96
CA HIS A 172 -7.93 7.38 -4.50
C HIS A 172 -7.31 8.76 -4.30
N ASN A 173 -6.75 8.98 -3.12
CA ASN A 173 -5.98 10.15 -2.76
C ASN A 173 -4.51 9.80 -2.55
N CYS A 174 -3.64 10.82 -2.50
CA CYS A 174 -2.19 10.66 -2.44
C CYS A 174 -1.65 9.99 -1.17
N SER A 175 -2.50 9.62 -0.20
CA SER A 175 -2.13 8.83 0.99
C SER A 175 -3.04 7.59 1.22
N ASP A 176 -3.84 7.17 0.24
CA ASP A 176 -4.60 5.91 0.31
C ASP A 176 -3.71 4.71 -0.03
N TYR A 177 -2.93 4.27 0.96
CA TYR A 177 -1.98 3.18 0.81
C TYR A 177 -2.16 2.10 1.85
N ILE A 178 -2.00 0.86 1.40
CA ILE A 178 -1.58 -0.23 2.27
C ILE A 178 -0.05 -0.31 2.16
N THR A 179 0.63 -0.02 3.26
CA THR A 179 2.10 -0.03 3.33
C THR A 179 2.55 -1.09 4.31
N ALA A 180 3.12 -2.18 3.81
CA ALA A 180 3.71 -3.24 4.63
C ALA A 180 5.22 -3.04 4.74
N ASN A 181 5.70 -2.77 5.95
CA ASN A 181 7.11 -2.56 6.24
C ASN A 181 7.69 -3.77 6.98
N GLY A 182 8.62 -4.47 6.33
CA GLY A 182 9.23 -5.67 6.88
C GLY A 182 10.16 -5.41 8.06
N ARG A 183 10.84 -4.25 8.09
CA ARG A 183 11.81 -3.90 9.14
C ARG A 183 11.10 -3.59 10.45
N ASP A 184 10.03 -2.81 10.37
CA ASP A 184 9.22 -2.43 11.52
C ASP A 184 8.21 -3.50 11.92
N MET A 185 8.00 -4.50 11.07
CA MET A 185 6.99 -5.55 11.23
C MET A 185 5.58 -4.96 11.37
N THR A 186 5.27 -3.97 10.53
CA THR A 186 3.99 -3.26 10.56
C THR A 186 3.32 -3.25 9.19
N VAL A 187 2.00 -3.15 9.21
CA VAL A 187 1.22 -2.74 8.04
C VAL A 187 0.38 -1.55 8.43
N ASP A 188 0.53 -0.47 7.67
CA ASP A 188 -0.35 0.67 7.75
C ASP A 188 -1.42 0.56 6.68
N TYR A 189 -2.69 0.49 7.10
CA TYR A 189 -3.86 0.52 6.21
C TYR A 189 -4.41 1.94 6.10
N SER A 190 -3.53 2.88 5.77
CA SER A 190 -3.80 4.31 5.71
C SER A 190 -4.90 4.68 4.72
N ASN A 191 -5.62 5.74 5.06
CA ASN A 191 -6.63 6.36 4.23
C ASN A 191 -6.54 7.89 4.36
N GLN A 192 -6.54 8.62 3.25
CA GLN A 192 -6.56 10.07 3.21
C GLN A 192 -7.96 10.59 2.90
N ASP A 193 -8.41 11.53 3.73
CA ASP A 193 -9.50 12.46 3.45
C ASP A 193 -10.78 11.87 2.82
N TRP A 194 -11.71 11.41 3.68
CA TRP A 194 -12.97 12.14 3.91
C TRP A 194 -13.27 12.02 5.41
N TYR A 195 -12.99 13.11 6.13
CA TYR A 195 -13.15 13.32 7.56
C TYR A 195 -14.16 12.38 8.24
N PRO A 196 -13.86 11.86 9.44
CA PRO A 196 -14.88 11.34 10.36
C PRO A 196 -16.10 12.25 10.47
N GLU A 197 -15.95 13.56 10.22
CA GLU A 197 -17.03 14.55 10.23
C GLU A 197 -17.96 14.49 9.00
N SER A 198 -17.45 14.14 7.82
CA SER A 198 -18.22 14.14 6.56
C SER A 198 -19.14 12.92 6.44
N ASN A 199 -18.68 11.75 6.90
CA ASN A 199 -19.50 10.53 6.97
C ASN A 199 -19.01 9.58 8.07
N PRO A 200 -19.19 9.94 9.36
CA PRO A 200 -18.66 9.21 10.51
C PRO A 200 -19.10 7.74 10.52
N LYS A 201 -20.34 7.50 10.07
CA LYS A 201 -20.94 6.17 10.04
C LYS A 201 -20.31 5.28 8.95
N ALA A 202 -19.96 5.83 7.79
CA ALA A 202 -19.31 5.05 6.74
C ALA A 202 -17.88 4.67 7.15
N TYR A 203 -17.16 5.63 7.71
CA TYR A 203 -15.81 5.42 8.23
C TYR A 203 -15.78 4.41 9.39
N ALA A 204 -16.66 4.53 10.39
CA ALA A 204 -16.78 3.54 11.47
C ALA A 204 -17.11 2.12 10.97
N ARG A 205 -17.97 2.00 9.94
CA ARG A 205 -18.25 0.70 9.31
C ARG A 205 -17.06 0.14 8.55
N HIS A 206 -16.29 1.00 7.89
CA HIS A 206 -15.06 0.61 7.21
C HIS A 206 -14.05 0.03 8.21
N LEU A 207 -13.74 0.77 9.28
CA LEU A 207 -12.84 0.30 10.34
C LEU A 207 -13.34 -0.98 11.01
N LYS A 208 -14.64 -1.08 11.30
CA LYS A 208 -15.20 -2.30 11.90
C LYS A 208 -14.97 -3.52 11.00
N LYS A 209 -15.26 -3.40 9.70
CA LYS A 209 -15.03 -4.48 8.75
C LYS A 209 -13.54 -4.81 8.58
N LEU A 210 -12.67 -3.79 8.58
CA LEU A 210 -11.22 -3.98 8.52
C LEU A 210 -10.73 -4.75 9.76
N GLY A 211 -11.19 -4.37 10.95
CA GLY A 211 -10.90 -5.04 12.21
C GLY A 211 -11.41 -6.49 12.24
N GLU A 212 -12.65 -6.72 11.83
CA GLU A 212 -13.23 -8.07 11.67
C GLU A 212 -12.42 -8.93 10.71
N LEU A 213 -11.99 -8.34 9.59
CA LEU A 213 -11.19 -9.04 8.59
C LEU A 213 -9.82 -9.40 9.16
N LEU A 214 -9.13 -8.47 9.81
CA LEU A 214 -7.79 -8.65 10.36
C LEU A 214 -7.78 -9.43 11.70
N GLY A 215 -8.92 -9.53 12.38
CA GLY A 215 -9.00 -10.07 13.74
C GLY A 215 -8.37 -9.12 14.78
N VAL A 216 -8.46 -7.82 14.54
CA VAL A 216 -7.94 -6.76 15.43
C VAL A 216 -9.06 -5.82 15.84
N ASP A 217 -8.85 -5.10 16.94
CA ASP A 217 -9.83 -4.17 17.48
C ASP A 217 -9.46 -2.73 17.15
N PHE A 218 -10.32 -2.04 16.40
CA PHE A 218 -10.24 -0.61 16.09
C PHE A 218 -11.31 0.21 16.85
N THR A 219 -11.85 -0.33 17.96
CA THR A 219 -12.98 0.30 18.69
C THR A 219 -12.68 1.72 19.16
N GLU A 220 -11.47 2.00 19.62
CA GLU A 220 -11.08 3.36 20.03
C GLU A 220 -11.11 4.35 18.85
N ASP A 221 -10.59 3.93 17.69
CA ASP A 221 -10.61 4.73 16.45
C ASP A 221 -12.05 4.95 15.97
N ILE A 222 -12.90 3.93 16.08
CA ILE A 222 -14.33 4.01 15.79
C ILE A 222 -15.03 5.01 16.73
N TRP A 223 -14.77 4.96 18.04
CA TRP A 223 -15.38 5.88 19.01
C TRP A 223 -14.95 7.32 18.79
N ARG A 224 -13.66 7.54 18.54
CA ARG A 224 -13.13 8.86 18.15
C ARG A 224 -13.82 9.38 16.89
N ALA A 225 -13.91 8.55 15.87
CA ALA A 225 -14.56 8.93 14.61
C ALA A 225 -16.05 9.27 14.77
N LEU A 226 -16.73 8.61 15.71
CA LEU A 226 -18.14 8.88 16.03
C LEU A 226 -18.35 10.06 16.99
N GLY A 227 -17.28 10.72 17.44
CA GLY A 227 -17.35 11.81 18.42
C GLY A 227 -17.79 11.36 19.81
N VAL A 228 -17.66 10.07 20.13
CA VAL A 228 -17.99 9.51 21.43
C VAL A 228 -16.78 9.71 22.34
N ARG A 229 -16.83 10.72 23.21
CA ARG A 229 -15.88 10.81 24.33
C ARG A 229 -16.19 9.69 25.31
N GLU A 230 -15.17 9.00 25.81
CA GLU A 230 -15.30 8.06 26.93
C GLU A 230 -16.18 8.71 28.00
N VAL A 231 -17.25 8.02 28.40
CA VAL A 231 -17.87 8.29 29.68
C VAL A 231 -16.87 7.74 30.68
N GLU A 232 -16.14 8.64 31.36
CA GLU A 232 -15.28 8.29 32.48
C GLU A 232 -16.07 7.36 33.42
N ALA A 233 -15.56 6.14 33.62
CA ALA A 233 -16.09 5.17 34.57
C ALA A 233 -15.54 5.42 35.97
#